data_AF-A0A1I6ALA9-F1
#
_entry.id   AF-A0A1I6ALA9-F1
#
_cell.length_a   1.000
_cell.length_b   1.000
_cell.length_c   1.000
_cell.angle_alpha   90.00
_cell.angle_beta   90.00
_cell.angle_gamma   90.00
#
_symmetry.space_group_name_H-M   'P 1'
#
loop_
_entity.id
_entity.type
_entity.pdbx_description
1 polymer ?
#
loop_
_entity_poly.entity_id
_entity_poly.type
_entity_poly.pdbx_seq_one_letter_code
_entity_poly.pdbx_strand_id
1 'polypeptide(L)'
;MGLERIWIRTVSDGLLRADQVIGISCHRTPTLSGKPARWLVNAALAVPAGSGNAEGWDMANLHRTLAQTDREPRRAPEALARLLAQLATGGVGGIITPVVDSGDRGEVRFEFTPFDGRNGNGHSPAVIGSRDPVGVG
;
A
#
# COMPACT_ATOMS: atom_id res chain seq x y z
N MET A 1 15.01 5.86 10.63
CA MET A 1 14.45 4.52 10.36
C MET A 1 13.06 4.50 10.97
N GLY A 2 12.02 4.68 10.15
CA GLY A 2 10.64 4.67 10.64
C GLY A 2 9.61 4.13 9.65
N LEU A 3 10.04 3.70 8.46
CA LEU A 3 9.14 3.20 7.40
C LEU A 3 9.33 1.71 7.12
N GLU A 4 10.32 1.07 7.74
CA GLU A 4 10.63 -0.35 7.58
C GLU A 4 9.51 -1.30 8.07
N ARG A 5 8.57 -0.78 8.87
CA ARG A 5 7.38 -1.50 9.35
C ARG A 5 6.10 -1.10 8.63
N ILE A 6 6.19 -0.20 7.65
CA ILE A 6 5.07 0.30 6.86
C ILE A 6 5.06 -0.40 5.51
N TRP A 7 3.92 -0.97 5.17
CA TRP A 7 3.68 -1.67 3.93
C TRP A 7 2.64 -0.93 3.12
N ILE A 8 2.72 -0.98 1.78
CA ILE A 8 1.70 -0.40 0.90
C ILE A 8 1.15 -1.50 0.01
N ARG A 9 -0.18 -1.62 -0.02
CA ARG A 9 -0.87 -2.60 -0.88
C ARG A 9 -0.87 -2.14 -2.33
N THR A 10 -0.58 -3.08 -3.22
CA THR A 10 -0.64 -2.88 -4.67
C THR A 10 -1.98 -3.34 -5.23
N VAL A 11 -2.30 -2.93 -6.46
CA VAL A 11 -3.54 -3.36 -7.15
C VAL A 11 -3.55 -4.86 -7.49
N SER A 12 -2.38 -5.50 -7.51
CA SER A 12 -2.21 -6.93 -7.79
C SER A 12 -2.14 -7.77 -6.51
N ASP A 13 -2.75 -7.30 -5.41
CA ASP A 13 -2.77 -7.93 -4.09
C ASP A 13 -1.38 -8.20 -3.46
N GLY A 14 -0.35 -7.52 -3.94
CA GLY A 14 0.99 -7.56 -3.35
C GLY A 14 1.18 -6.52 -2.25
N LEU A 15 2.27 -6.65 -1.50
CA LEU A 15 2.74 -5.67 -0.54
C LEU A 15 4.12 -5.14 -0.96
N LEU A 16 4.32 -3.83 -0.84
CA LEU A 16 5.62 -3.19 -1.02
C LEU A 16 6.07 -2.55 0.29
N ARG A 17 7.38 -2.56 0.55
CA ARG A 17 7.97 -1.88 1.70
C ARG A 17 8.07 -0.38 1.47
N ALA A 18 7.49 0.43 2.35
CA ALA A 18 7.46 1.87 2.17
C ALA A 18 8.85 2.51 2.19
N ASP A 19 9.81 1.95 2.94
CA ASP A 19 11.20 2.42 2.97
C ASP A 19 11.99 2.14 1.69
N GLN A 20 11.44 1.34 0.76
CA GLN A 20 12.06 1.06 -0.54
C GLN A 20 11.52 1.97 -1.65
N VAL A 21 10.52 2.80 -1.36
CA VAL A 21 9.94 3.73 -2.33
C VAL A 21 10.88 4.90 -2.56
N ILE A 22 11.30 5.07 -3.81
CA ILE A 22 12.16 6.19 -4.26
C ILE A 22 11.40 7.23 -5.08
N GLY A 23 10.17 6.94 -5.48
CA GLY A 23 9.35 7.87 -6.25
C GLY A 23 7.90 7.43 -6.35
N ILE A 24 7.01 8.40 -6.53
CA ILE A 24 5.59 8.17 -6.76
C ILE A 24 5.21 8.95 -8.01
N SER A 25 4.52 8.31 -8.96
CA SER A 25 4.17 8.92 -10.23
C SER A 25 2.77 8.52 -10.66
N CYS A 26 2.14 9.41 -11.43
CA CYS A 26 0.87 9.14 -12.09
C CYS A 26 1.09 9.16 -13.60
N HIS A 27 0.61 8.13 -14.29
CA HIS A 27 0.62 8.13 -15.76
C HIS A 27 -0.62 7.44 -16.32
N ARG A 28 -0.99 7.83 -17.54
CA ARG A 28 -2.11 7.23 -18.25
C ARG A 28 -1.63 6.01 -19.03
N THR A 29 -2.38 4.91 -18.98
CA THR A 29 -2.12 3.77 -19.85
C THR A 29 -2.36 4.17 -21.31
N PRO A 30 -1.61 3.59 -22.26
CA PRO A 30 -1.89 3.79 -23.66
C PRO A 30 -3.32 3.35 -23.99
N THR A 31 -3.94 4.07 -24.93
CA THR A 31 -5.26 3.70 -25.46
C THR A 31 -5.09 2.47 -26.34
N LEU A 32 -5.65 1.34 -25.90
CA LEU A 32 -5.71 0.10 -26.69
C LEU A 32 -7.13 -0.08 -27.22
N SER A 33 -7.27 -0.56 -28.46
CA SER A 33 -8.59 -0.84 -29.03
C SER A 33 -9.37 -1.79 -28.11
N GLY A 34 -10.59 -1.39 -27.74
CA GLY A 34 -11.46 -2.17 -26.84
C GLY A 34 -11.16 -2.05 -25.34
N LYS A 35 -10.12 -1.31 -24.90
CA LYS A 35 -9.86 -1.10 -23.47
C LYS A 35 -9.78 0.40 -23.13
N PRO A 36 -10.63 0.90 -22.20
CA PRO A 36 -10.55 2.29 -21.80
C PRO A 36 -9.18 2.60 -21.19
N ALA A 37 -8.60 3.73 -21.56
CA ALA A 37 -7.37 4.21 -20.95
C ALA A 37 -7.64 4.57 -19.48
N ARG A 38 -6.76 4.12 -18.59
CA ARG A 38 -6.86 4.32 -17.14
C ARG A 38 -5.66 5.08 -16.64
N TRP A 39 -5.82 5.82 -15.56
CA TRP A 39 -4.72 6.43 -14.84
C TRP A 39 -4.19 5.45 -13.81
N LEU A 40 -2.86 5.35 -13.72
CA LEU A 40 -2.16 4.51 -12.77
C LEU A 40 -1.41 5.38 -11.77
N VAL A 41 -1.56 5.09 -10.49
CA VAL A 41 -0.66 5.56 -9.44
C VAL A 41 0.39 4.48 -9.23
N ASN A 42 1.67 4.82 -9.39
CA ASN A 42 2.77 3.86 -9.26
C ASN A 42 3.82 4.32 -8.25
N ALA A 43 4.32 3.37 -7.48
CA ALA A 43 5.56 3.52 -6.72
C ALA A 43 6.73 2.99 -7.55
N ALA A 44 7.84 3.75 -7.57
CA ALA A 44 9.13 3.29 -8.05
C ALA A 44 9.95 2.79 -6.86
N LEU A 45 10.57 1.62 -7.01
CA LEU A 45 11.43 1.00 -6.02
C LEU A 45 12.87 0.97 -6.53
N ALA A 46 13.83 1.32 -5.67
CA ALA A 46 15.24 1.02 -5.90
C ALA A 46 15.48 -0.44 -5.49
N VAL A 47 15.32 -1.35 -6.44
CA VAL A 47 15.66 -2.76 -6.23
C VAL A 47 16.74 -3.19 -7.22
N PRO A 48 17.66 -4.07 -6.82
CA PRO A 48 18.52 -4.75 -7.78
C PRO A 48 17.64 -5.51 -8.77
N ALA A 49 17.84 -5.29 -10.06
CA ALA A 49 17.03 -5.93 -11.09
C ALA A 49 17.95 -6.37 -12.23
N GLY A 50 18.18 -7.68 -12.32
CA GLY A 50 19.03 -8.28 -13.35
C GLY A 50 19.77 -9.51 -12.83
N SER A 51 20.66 -10.06 -13.66
CA SER A 51 21.73 -10.96 -13.23
C SER A 51 22.99 -10.13 -13.01
N GLY A 52 23.58 -10.17 -11.81
CA GLY A 52 24.83 -9.44 -11.53
C GLY A 52 25.97 -9.87 -12.44
N ASN A 53 26.90 -8.96 -12.71
CA ASN A 53 28.20 -9.26 -13.34
C ASN A 53 29.31 -9.14 -12.28
N ALA A 54 30.57 -9.41 -12.67
CA ALA A 54 31.71 -9.39 -11.76
C ALA A 54 31.97 -8.01 -11.12
N GLU A 55 31.39 -6.93 -11.66
CA GLU A 55 31.56 -5.55 -11.18
C GLU A 55 30.37 -5.04 -10.33
N GLY A 56 29.24 -5.75 -10.31
CA GLY A 56 28.10 -5.41 -9.44
C GLY A 56 26.73 -5.82 -9.98
N TRP A 57 25.68 -5.30 -9.34
CA TRP A 57 24.28 -5.44 -9.77
C TRP A 57 23.82 -4.16 -10.46
N ASP A 58 23.24 -4.30 -11.64
CA ASP A 58 22.48 -3.21 -12.25
C ASP A 58 21.22 -2.94 -11.40
N MET A 59 21.08 -1.69 -10.96
CA MET A 59 19.87 -1.21 -10.30
C MET A 59 18.89 -0.76 -11.38
N ALA A 60 17.72 -1.41 -11.48
CA ALA A 60 16.63 -0.93 -12.33
C ALA A 60 15.45 -0.45 -11.48
N ASN A 61 14.77 0.58 -11.97
CA ASN A 61 13.57 1.09 -11.32
C ASN A 61 12.40 0.11 -11.54
N LEU A 62 11.99 -0.55 -10.48
CA LEU A 62 10.83 -1.41 -10.50
C LEU A 62 9.57 -0.59 -10.19
N HIS A 63 8.69 -0.46 -11.17
CA HIS A 63 7.40 0.20 -10.98
C HIS A 63 6.34 -0.80 -10.48
N ARG A 64 5.61 -0.41 -9.44
CA ARG A 64 4.49 -1.16 -8.87
C ARG A 64 3.24 -0.30 -8.82
N THR A 65 2.15 -0.80 -9.40
CA THR A 65 0.87 -0.10 -9.43
C THR A 65 0.14 -0.20 -8.10
N LEU A 66 -0.16 0.94 -7.51
CA LEU A 66 -0.87 1.07 -6.24
C LEU A 66 -2.38 1.13 -6.45
N ALA A 67 -2.81 1.92 -7.44
CA ALA A 67 -4.22 2.14 -7.75
C ALA A 67 -4.39 2.42 -9.24
N GLN A 68 -5.60 2.14 -9.73
CA GLN A 68 -6.03 2.44 -11.09
C GLN A 68 -7.35 3.21 -11.04
N THR A 69 -7.43 4.31 -11.77
CA THR A 69 -8.58 5.22 -11.77
C THR A 69 -8.96 5.66 -13.18
N ASP A 70 -10.14 6.25 -13.31
CA ASP A 70 -10.67 6.72 -14.59
C ASP A 70 -10.26 8.16 -14.91
N ARG A 71 -10.03 8.94 -13.85
CA ARG A 71 -9.57 10.32 -13.90
C ARG A 71 -8.17 10.43 -13.31
N GLU A 72 -7.48 11.50 -13.67
CA GLU A 72 -6.12 11.76 -13.20
C GLU A 72 -6.09 12.01 -11.68
N PRO A 73 -5.40 11.17 -10.89
CA PRO A 73 -5.35 11.29 -9.44
C PRO A 73 -4.27 12.30 -9.02
N ARG A 74 -4.53 13.58 -9.29
CA ARG A 74 -3.54 14.67 -9.24
C ARG A 74 -2.89 14.89 -7.89
N ARG A 75 -3.55 14.49 -6.79
CA ARG A 75 -3.05 14.70 -5.43
C ARG A 75 -2.50 13.44 -4.80
N ALA A 76 -2.58 12.29 -5.49
CA ALA A 76 -2.18 11.02 -4.93
C ALA A 76 -0.68 10.97 -4.53
N PRO A 77 0.27 11.49 -5.35
CA PRO A 77 1.67 11.50 -4.95
C PRO A 77 1.92 12.28 -3.66
N GLU A 78 1.38 13.49 -3.55
CA GLU A 78 1.56 14.36 -2.38
C GLU A 78 0.84 13.82 -1.16
N ALA A 79 -0.35 13.24 -1.33
CA ALA A 79 -1.13 12.63 -0.25
C ALA A 79 -0.38 11.44 0.37
N LEU A 80 0.17 10.55 -0.46
CA LEU A 80 0.96 9.42 0.02
C LEU A 80 2.27 9.89 0.67
N ALA A 81 3.01 10.82 0.05
CA ALA A 81 4.24 11.36 0.62
C ALA A 81 4.00 11.99 2.01
N ARG A 82 2.90 12.73 2.17
CA ARG A 82 2.49 13.33 3.45
C ARG A 82 2.18 12.26 4.50
N LEU A 83 1.44 11.20 4.14
CA LEU A 83 1.12 10.11 5.05
C LEU A 83 2.40 9.37 5.50
N LEU A 84 3.31 9.09 4.57
CA LEU A 84 4.61 8.47 4.88
C LEU A 84 5.42 9.34 5.85
N ALA A 85 5.49 10.65 5.62
CA ALA A 85 6.17 11.58 6.52
C ALA A 85 5.59 11.55 7.94
N GLN A 86 4.26 11.46 8.08
CA GLN A 86 3.61 11.34 9.38
C GLN A 86 3.98 10.01 10.07
N LEU A 87 3.88 8.89 9.35
CA LEU A 87 4.15 7.56 9.89
C LEU A 87 5.63 7.36 10.27
N ALA A 88 6.55 7.97 9.52
CA ALA A 88 7.99 7.88 9.78
C ALA A 88 8.39 8.39 11.18
N THR A 89 7.57 9.27 11.78
CA THR A 89 7.82 9.82 13.13
C THR A 89 7.19 9.00 14.25
N GLY A 90 6.20 8.16 13.94
CA GLY A 90 5.38 7.48 14.96
C GLY A 90 5.88 6.11 15.41
N GLY A 91 6.81 5.50 14.68
CA GLY A 91 7.36 4.16 15.00
C GLY A 91 6.35 3.00 14.90
N VAL A 92 5.15 3.27 14.40
CA VAL A 92 4.06 2.30 14.22
C VAL A 92 4.29 1.41 12.98
N GLY A 93 3.83 0.17 13.05
CA GLY A 93 3.79 -0.75 11.90
C GLY A 93 2.37 -0.92 11.36
N GLY A 94 2.22 -1.07 10.05
CA GLY A 94 0.91 -1.32 9.45
C GLY A 94 0.91 -1.30 7.93
N ILE A 95 -0.30 -1.31 7.37
CA ILE A 95 -0.56 -1.37 5.92
C ILE A 95 -1.27 -0.10 5.47
N ILE A 96 -0.73 0.55 4.45
CA ILE A 96 -1.38 1.60 3.68
C ILE A 96 -2.15 0.93 2.53
N THR A 97 -3.46 1.14 2.47
CA THR A 97 -4.33 0.69 1.38
C THR A 97 -4.74 1.90 0.52
N PRO A 98 -4.39 1.92 -0.78
CA PRO A 98 -4.95 2.86 -1.73
C PRO A 98 -6.44 2.57 -1.93
N VAL A 99 -7.28 3.60 -1.82
CA VAL A 99 -8.73 3.54 -2.01
C VAL A 99 -9.10 4.51 -3.11
N VAL A 100 -9.69 3.98 -4.18
CA VAL A 100 -10.20 4.78 -5.29
C VAL A 100 -11.55 5.36 -4.88
N ASP A 101 -11.63 6.69 -4.80
CA ASP A 101 -12.90 7.36 -4.59
C ASP A 101 -13.75 7.21 -5.86
N SER A 102 -14.85 6.45 -5.72
CA SER A 102 -15.83 6.23 -6.79
C SER A 102 -16.71 7.45 -7.05
N GLY A 103 -16.57 8.50 -6.22
CA GLY A 103 -17.21 9.77 -6.43
C GLY A 103 -16.66 10.54 -7.63
N ASP A 104 -17.24 11.72 -7.86
CA ASP A 104 -17.08 12.49 -9.09
C ASP A 104 -15.67 13.11 -9.29
N ARG A 105 -14.67 12.73 -8.47
CA ARG A 105 -13.30 13.24 -8.58
C ARG A 105 -12.30 12.18 -9.07
N GLY A 106 -12.62 10.88 -8.93
CA GLY A 106 -11.69 9.80 -9.32
C GLY A 106 -10.33 9.88 -8.63
N GLU A 107 -10.32 10.40 -7.40
CA GLU A 107 -9.10 10.62 -6.62
C GLU A 107 -8.70 9.33 -5.89
N VAL A 108 -7.41 9.19 -5.55
CA VAL A 108 -6.92 8.08 -4.72
C VAL A 108 -6.63 8.60 -3.32
N ARG A 109 -7.31 8.03 -2.32
CA ARG A 109 -7.03 8.23 -0.89
C ARG A 109 -6.18 7.08 -0.37
N PHE A 110 -5.41 7.32 0.69
CA PHE A 110 -4.61 6.30 1.34
C PHE A 110 -5.10 6.10 2.77
N GLU A 111 -5.49 4.89 3.10
CA GLU A 111 -5.93 4.51 4.44
C GLU A 111 -4.84 3.70 5.13
N PHE A 112 -4.56 4.00 6.40
CA PHE A 112 -3.57 3.27 7.19
C PHE A 112 -4.25 2.38 8.23
N THR A 113 -3.87 1.10 8.26
CA THR A 113 -4.30 0.12 9.25
C THR A 113 -3.09 -0.37 10.05
N PRO A 114 -2.99 -0.06 11.35
CA PRO A 114 -1.89 -0.54 12.19
C PRO A 114 -1.99 -2.06 12.44
N PHE A 115 -0.86 -2.74 12.63
CA PHE A 115 -0.84 -4.17 12.95
C PHE A 115 -1.39 -4.48 14.35
N ASP A 116 -1.06 -3.64 15.33
CA ASP A 116 -1.33 -3.93 16.75
C ASP A 116 -2.75 -3.59 17.20
N GLY A 117 -3.69 -3.41 16.26
CA GLY A 117 -5.13 -3.43 16.54
C GLY A 117 -5.64 -2.44 17.60
N ARG A 118 -4.85 -1.43 18.00
CA ARG A 118 -5.31 -0.37 18.91
C ARG A 118 -6.18 0.59 18.12
N ASN A 119 -7.32 0.08 17.68
CA ASN A 119 -8.49 0.85 17.34
C ASN A 119 -8.74 1.78 18.52
N GLY A 120 -8.79 3.09 18.29
CA GLY A 120 -9.09 4.09 19.31
C GLY A 120 -10.49 3.95 19.95
N ASN A 121 -11.20 2.83 19.76
CA ASN A 121 -12.49 2.53 20.37
C ASN A 121 -12.44 1.12 20.97
N GLY A 122 -12.30 1.06 22.29
CA GLY A 122 -12.41 -0.17 23.05
C GLY A 122 -13.84 -0.71 23.06
N HIS A 123 -14.04 -1.84 22.38
CA HIS A 123 -14.98 -2.88 22.80
C HIS A 123 -14.70 -4.16 21.99
N SER A 124 -13.83 -5.01 22.51
CA SER A 124 -13.86 -6.44 22.16
C SER A 124 -14.88 -7.10 23.10
N PRO A 125 -15.94 -7.77 22.60
CA PRO A 125 -16.65 -8.70 23.45
C PRO A 125 -15.73 -9.91 23.66
N ALA A 126 -15.43 -10.18 24.91
CA ALA A 126 -14.73 -11.39 25.32
C ALA A 126 -15.53 -12.62 24.87
N VAL A 127 -14.95 -13.45 24.00
CA VAL A 127 -15.40 -14.83 23.85
C VAL A 127 -14.70 -15.63 24.94
N ILE A 128 -15.32 -15.68 26.11
CA ILE A 128 -15.08 -16.74 27.10
C ILE A 128 -16.19 -17.76 26.89
N GLY A 129 -15.85 -18.87 26.24
CA GLY A 129 -16.69 -20.05 26.14
C GLY A 129 -15.90 -21.24 26.67
N SER A 130 -16.04 -21.46 27.98
CA SER A 130 -15.43 -22.55 28.74
C SER A 130 -15.81 -23.91 28.16
N ARG A 131 -14.82 -24.80 28.05
CA ARG A 131 -15.04 -26.24 27.91
C ARG A 131 -15.49 -26.77 29.26
N ASP A 132 -16.67 -27.36 29.33
CA ASP A 132 -16.98 -28.33 30.39
C ASP A 132 -17.05 -29.76 29.80
N PRO A 133 -16.48 -30.76 30.49
CA PRO A 133 -16.54 -32.16 30.09
C PRO A 133 -17.81 -32.81 30.65
N VAL A 134 -18.57 -33.55 29.83
CA VAL A 134 -19.64 -34.42 30.34
C VAL A 134 -19.10 -35.85 30.40
N GLY A 135 -18.81 -36.28 31.63
CA GLY A 135 -18.65 -37.68 31.98
C GLY A 135 -19.97 -38.26 32.51
N VAL A 136 -20.30 -39.45 31.98
CA VAL A 136 -20.94 -40.62 32.59
C VAL A 136 -22.06 -40.42 33.63
N GLY A 137 -23.24 -40.93 33.28
CA GLY A 137 -24.33 -41.39 34.16
C GLY A 137 -25.22 -42.35 33.41
#